data_AF-A0A656QRF8-F1
#
_entry.id   AF-A0A656QRF8-F1
#
_cell.length_a   1.000
_cell.length_b   1.000
_cell.length_c   1.000
_cell.angle_alpha   90.00
_cell.angle_beta   90.00
_cell.angle_gamma   90.00
#
_symmetry.space_group_name_H-M   'P 1'
#
loop_
_entity.id
_entity.type
_entity.pdbx_description
1 polymer ?
#
loop_
_entity_poly.entity_id
_entity_poly.type
_entity_poly.pdbx_seq_one_letter_code
_entity_poly.pdbx_strand_id
1 'polypeptide(L)'
;MPLARLLVCFLQCSLAAALLLPVVAGAANVAASGAHVAVPDDTATPHALKAGIERLRTGTWWEANRKMRPELAQVGDLIFLLPLADSKLEPSSDAIGRVQRLREAVRIHQMREPAGWTRLVAQVKAARAKTGDRSAALLADALVNEIRYRDGTDGSYYAPARFFIESGVCKDFAVAKYLLLRDAGFDIARMRLVSLAPRYRNTPDDWHVILVVQIDNASEPLTLDSPGAASAKRADDKVSEASAWTGPSALLSAILAGRKPAEAVLRAPAGPLAAPLSESGQADRPLATVFNELGSRSFDRDAPRARRTSAAKGRASAIYVDEAGDAWQVDSSGTFPKWRVAADRADAPIDQGPAARLIRVTAR
;
A
#
# COMPACT_ATOMS: atom_id res chain seq x y z
N MET A 1 -70.19 -18.03 -10.53
CA MET A 1 -69.41 -18.96 -11.39
C MET A 1 -68.61 -18.26 -12.52
N PRO A 2 -67.66 -17.33 -12.25
CA PRO A 2 -66.67 -16.94 -13.27
C PRO A 2 -65.20 -17.22 -12.88
N LEU A 3 -64.91 -17.56 -11.62
CA LEU A 3 -63.53 -17.75 -11.13
C LEU A 3 -62.90 -19.11 -11.50
N ALA A 4 -63.71 -20.13 -11.78
CA ALA A 4 -63.21 -21.47 -12.12
C ALA A 4 -62.67 -21.59 -13.56
N ARG A 5 -62.98 -20.64 -14.45
CA ARG A 5 -62.53 -20.68 -15.87
C ARG A 5 -61.19 -19.97 -16.09
N LEU A 6 -60.79 -19.05 -15.21
CA LEU A 6 -59.52 -18.32 -15.32
C LEU A 6 -58.30 -19.17 -14.91
N LEU A 7 -58.49 -20.13 -14.00
CA LEU A 7 -57.42 -21.00 -13.51
C LEU A 7 -57.03 -22.11 -14.49
N VAL A 8 -57.95 -22.52 -15.38
CA VAL A 8 -57.69 -23.55 -16.41
C VAL A 8 -56.89 -22.98 -17.60
N CYS A 9 -57.11 -21.71 -17.97
CA CYS A 9 -56.31 -21.06 -19.04
C CYS A 9 -54.85 -20.82 -18.63
N PHE A 10 -54.57 -20.53 -17.35
CA PHE A 10 -53.19 -20.31 -16.91
C PHE A 10 -52.37 -21.60 -16.82
N LEU A 11 -53.00 -22.76 -16.53
CA LEU A 11 -52.29 -24.04 -16.53
C LEU A 11 -51.97 -24.56 -17.95
N GLN A 12 -52.78 -24.22 -18.96
CA GLN A 12 -52.54 -24.66 -20.34
C GLN A 12 -51.42 -23.87 -21.04
N CYS A 13 -51.17 -22.61 -20.66
CA CYS A 13 -50.08 -21.82 -21.24
C CYS A 13 -48.68 -22.22 -20.72
N SER A 14 -48.59 -22.80 -19.52
CA SER A 14 -47.30 -23.17 -18.93
C SER A 14 -46.73 -24.49 -19.47
N LEU A 15 -47.55 -25.32 -20.14
CA LEU A 15 -47.14 -26.63 -20.67
C LEU A 15 -46.71 -26.60 -22.15
N ALA A 16 -46.90 -25.48 -22.85
CA ALA A 16 -46.52 -25.33 -24.26
C ALA A 16 -45.10 -24.77 -24.49
N ALA A 17 -44.41 -24.29 -23.46
CA ALA A 17 -43.08 -23.69 -23.59
C ALA A 17 -41.90 -24.64 -23.35
N ALA A 18 -42.15 -25.92 -23.04
CA ALA A 18 -41.11 -26.90 -22.70
C ALA A 18 -40.75 -27.88 -23.84
N LEU A 19 -41.26 -27.69 -25.07
CA LEU A 19 -41.07 -28.64 -26.18
C LEU A 19 -40.56 -27.99 -27.46
N LEU A 20 -39.53 -27.15 -27.38
CA LEU A 20 -38.74 -26.76 -28.56
C LEU A 20 -37.25 -26.61 -28.20
N LEU A 21 -36.62 -27.75 -27.89
CA LEU A 21 -35.16 -27.91 -28.01
C LEU A 21 -34.88 -28.72 -29.29
N PRO A 22 -34.09 -28.21 -30.25
CA PRO A 22 -33.58 -29.04 -31.32
C PRO A 22 -32.41 -29.89 -30.78
N VAL A 23 -32.61 -31.20 -30.78
CA VAL A 23 -31.52 -32.18 -30.70
C VAL A 23 -30.78 -32.15 -32.04
N VAL A 24 -29.56 -31.61 -32.04
CA VAL A 24 -28.60 -31.81 -33.12
C VAL A 24 -27.46 -32.63 -32.54
N ALA A 25 -27.52 -33.94 -32.78
CA ALA A 25 -26.38 -34.84 -32.66
C ALA A 25 -25.55 -34.71 -33.95
N GLY A 26 -24.30 -34.29 -33.81
CA GLY A 26 -23.35 -34.21 -34.91
C GLY A 26 -21.93 -34.36 -34.36
N ALA A 27 -21.43 -35.58 -34.39
CA ALA A 27 -20.03 -35.89 -34.14
C ALA A 27 -19.18 -35.31 -35.28
N ALA A 28 -18.24 -34.42 -34.94
CA ALA A 28 -17.10 -34.10 -35.79
C ALA A 28 -15.96 -33.60 -34.90
N ASN A 29 -14.86 -34.37 -34.91
CA ASN A 29 -13.56 -34.00 -34.38
C ASN A 29 -13.14 -32.62 -34.89
N VAL A 30 -12.87 -31.69 -33.98
CA VAL A 30 -12.04 -30.51 -34.28
C VAL A 30 -11.05 -30.33 -33.15
N ALA A 31 -9.78 -30.35 -33.56
CA ALA A 31 -8.57 -30.20 -32.79
C ALA A 31 -8.68 -29.16 -31.66
N ALA A 32 -8.30 -29.60 -30.46
CA ALA A 32 -7.84 -28.72 -29.41
C ALA A 32 -6.58 -28.00 -29.89
N SER A 33 -6.76 -26.80 -30.45
CA SER A 33 -5.66 -25.84 -30.57
C SER A 33 -5.37 -25.34 -29.15
N GLY A 34 -4.42 -26.03 -28.51
CA GLY A 34 -3.80 -25.57 -27.28
C GLY A 34 -3.12 -24.24 -27.56
N ALA A 35 -3.82 -23.15 -27.30
CA ALA A 35 -3.17 -21.90 -27.00
C ALA A 35 -2.37 -22.15 -25.72
N HIS A 36 -1.08 -22.44 -25.92
CA HIS A 36 -0.08 -22.36 -24.86
C HIS A 36 -0.24 -20.99 -24.21
N VAL A 37 -0.90 -20.97 -23.05
CA VAL A 37 -0.63 -19.98 -22.03
C VAL A 37 0.86 -20.11 -21.80
N ALA A 38 1.62 -19.09 -22.23
CA ALA A 38 3.00 -18.95 -21.87
C ALA A 38 3.03 -18.94 -20.34
N VAL A 39 3.37 -20.09 -19.76
CA VAL A 39 3.77 -20.19 -18.37
C VAL A 39 4.92 -19.21 -18.24
N PRO A 40 4.85 -18.22 -17.34
CA PRO A 40 5.96 -17.32 -17.12
C PRO A 40 7.19 -18.16 -16.82
N ASP A 41 8.32 -17.78 -17.40
CA ASP A 41 9.60 -18.45 -17.19
C ASP A 41 9.92 -18.48 -15.69
N ASP A 42 9.60 -19.61 -15.04
CA ASP A 42 9.61 -19.81 -13.59
C ASP A 42 11.05 -19.78 -13.01
N THR A 43 12.03 -19.59 -13.89
CA THR A 43 13.47 -19.50 -13.60
C THR A 43 13.89 -18.12 -13.08
N ALA A 44 13.16 -17.05 -13.42
CA ALA A 44 13.51 -15.68 -13.03
C ALA A 44 13.09 -15.33 -11.59
N THR A 45 11.95 -15.84 -11.13
CA THR A 45 11.39 -15.57 -9.79
C THR A 45 12.32 -16.05 -8.66
N PRO A 46 12.94 -17.25 -8.72
CA PRO A 46 13.92 -17.69 -7.73
C PRO A 46 15.14 -16.77 -7.65
N HIS A 47 15.60 -16.26 -8.79
CA HIS A 47 16.77 -15.37 -8.83
C HIS A 47 16.45 -14.00 -8.24
N ALA A 48 15.33 -13.38 -8.63
CA ALA A 48 14.89 -12.09 -8.08
C ALA A 48 14.65 -12.16 -6.57
N LEU A 49 13.99 -13.22 -6.11
CA LEU A 49 13.76 -13.47 -4.69
C LEU A 49 15.09 -13.61 -3.92
N LYS A 50 16.04 -14.38 -4.44
CA LYS A 50 17.37 -14.54 -3.83
C LYS A 50 18.12 -13.21 -3.75
N ALA A 51 18.12 -12.43 -4.84
CA ALA A 51 18.77 -11.13 -4.88
C ALA A 51 18.13 -10.15 -3.89
N GLY A 52 16.80 -10.12 -3.79
CA GLY A 52 16.08 -9.30 -2.82
C GLY A 52 16.40 -9.70 -1.37
N ILE A 53 16.41 -11.01 -1.06
CA ILE A 53 16.78 -11.51 0.28
C ILE A 53 18.22 -11.10 0.62
N GLU A 54 19.14 -11.18 -0.33
CA GLU A 54 20.54 -10.79 -0.12
C GLU A 54 20.68 -9.29 0.14
N ARG A 55 19.96 -8.45 -0.63
CA ARG A 55 19.90 -7.01 -0.42
C ARG A 55 19.35 -6.67 0.98
N LEU A 56 18.30 -7.35 1.42
CA LEU A 56 17.74 -7.18 2.76
C LEU A 56 18.69 -7.66 3.87
N ARG A 57 19.41 -8.76 3.64
CA ARG A 57 20.38 -9.34 4.59
C ARG A 57 21.57 -8.41 4.82
N THR A 58 22.08 -7.80 3.77
CA THR A 58 23.25 -6.90 3.80
C THR A 58 22.86 -5.43 4.05
N GLY A 59 21.56 -5.12 4.03
CA GLY A 59 21.00 -3.81 4.24
C GLY A 59 21.17 -3.25 5.66
N THR A 60 20.81 -1.97 5.80
CA THR A 60 20.85 -1.24 7.07
C THR A 60 19.46 -1.20 7.72
N TRP A 61 19.41 -1.60 8.97
CA TRP A 61 18.19 -1.75 9.76
C TRP A 61 18.09 -0.68 10.84
N TRP A 62 16.91 -0.09 10.98
CA TRP A 62 16.61 0.95 11.96
C TRP A 62 15.91 0.35 13.17
N GLU A 63 16.35 0.70 14.37
CA GLU A 63 15.66 0.28 15.59
C GLU A 63 14.56 1.28 15.96
N ALA A 64 13.31 0.93 15.66
CA ALA A 64 12.13 1.74 15.99
C ALA A 64 11.11 0.91 16.79
N ASN A 65 10.62 1.44 17.92
CA ASN A 65 9.64 0.77 18.78
C ASN A 65 10.03 -0.66 19.22
N ARG A 66 11.31 -0.88 19.57
CA ARG A 66 11.88 -2.20 19.94
C ARG A 66 11.81 -3.24 18.82
N LYS A 67 11.68 -2.78 17.58
CA LYS A 67 11.73 -3.59 16.38
C LYS A 67 12.81 -3.06 15.47
N MET A 68 13.46 -3.98 14.78
CA MET A 68 14.45 -3.71 13.75
C MET A 68 13.74 -3.68 12.41
N ARG A 69 13.85 -2.58 11.68
CA ARG A 69 13.10 -2.32 10.47
C ARG A 69 14.03 -1.99 9.31
N PRO A 70 13.93 -2.67 8.16
CA PRO A 70 14.73 -2.30 6.99
C PRO A 70 14.22 -0.98 6.39
N GLU A 71 15.05 -0.32 5.60
CA GLU A 71 14.61 0.82 4.78
C GLU A 71 13.68 0.32 3.65
N LEU A 72 12.71 1.14 3.25
CA LEU A 72 11.76 0.79 2.19
C LEU A 72 12.48 0.35 0.90
N ALA A 73 13.49 1.11 0.46
CA ALA A 73 14.29 0.82 -0.72
C ALA A 73 15.05 -0.52 -0.65
N GLN A 74 15.47 -0.93 0.54
CA GLN A 74 16.14 -2.21 0.72
C GLN A 74 15.18 -3.38 0.54
N VAL A 75 13.90 -3.19 0.91
CA VAL A 75 12.88 -4.23 0.68
C VAL A 75 12.52 -4.29 -0.81
N GLY A 76 12.29 -3.15 -1.46
CA GLY A 76 12.11 -3.07 -2.91
C GLY A 76 11.02 -4.02 -3.42
N ASP A 77 11.35 -4.85 -4.41
CA ASP A 77 10.48 -5.86 -5.03
C ASP A 77 10.03 -7.00 -4.10
N LEU A 78 10.73 -7.24 -2.98
CA LEU A 78 10.34 -8.28 -2.01
C LEU A 78 8.92 -8.08 -1.45
N ILE A 79 8.40 -6.85 -1.47
CA ILE A 79 7.02 -6.54 -1.06
C ILE A 79 5.96 -7.25 -1.93
N PHE A 80 6.32 -7.68 -3.14
CA PHE A 80 5.46 -8.39 -4.09
C PHE A 80 5.86 -9.86 -4.28
N LEU A 81 7.17 -10.17 -4.20
CA LEU A 81 7.66 -11.54 -4.34
C LEU A 81 7.27 -12.45 -3.17
N LEU A 82 6.96 -11.86 -2.02
CA LEU A 82 6.60 -12.58 -0.81
C LEU A 82 5.08 -12.53 -0.55
N PRO A 83 4.46 -13.66 -0.14
CA PRO A 83 3.04 -13.68 0.18
C PRO A 83 2.74 -12.81 1.41
N LEU A 84 1.58 -12.15 1.38
CA LEU A 84 1.07 -11.32 2.49
C LEU A 84 0.49 -12.13 3.64
N ALA A 85 0.12 -13.39 3.41
CA ALA A 85 -0.38 -14.30 4.44
C ALA A 85 0.60 -15.47 4.54
N ASP A 86 1.68 -15.26 5.28
CA ASP A 86 2.51 -16.39 5.68
C ASP A 86 1.83 -17.03 6.89
N SER A 87 1.19 -18.20 6.69
CA SER A 87 0.50 -18.92 7.75
C SER A 87 1.41 -19.32 8.92
N LYS A 88 2.73 -19.21 8.74
CA LYS A 88 3.74 -19.48 9.77
C LYS A 88 4.18 -18.23 10.54
N LEU A 89 3.79 -17.03 10.09
CA LEU A 89 4.09 -15.76 10.75
C LEU A 89 2.81 -15.14 11.27
N GLU A 90 2.59 -15.23 12.58
CA GLU A 90 1.50 -14.52 13.25
C GLU A 90 1.62 -13.01 12.97
N PRO A 91 0.66 -12.39 12.27
CA PRO A 91 0.69 -10.96 12.02
C PRO A 91 0.64 -10.19 13.35
N SER A 92 1.33 -9.06 13.44
CA SER A 92 1.20 -8.21 14.62
C SER A 92 -0.23 -7.68 14.76
N SER A 93 -0.69 -7.42 15.98
CA SER A 93 -2.04 -6.87 16.23
C SER A 93 -2.28 -5.55 15.48
N ASP A 94 -1.25 -4.71 15.33
CA ASP A 94 -1.32 -3.49 14.52
C ASP A 94 -1.52 -3.79 13.02
N ALA A 95 -0.82 -4.80 12.48
CA ALA A 95 -0.97 -5.22 11.10
C ALA A 95 -2.39 -5.74 10.82
N ILE A 96 -2.94 -6.56 11.72
CA ILE A 96 -4.33 -7.03 11.67
C ILE A 96 -5.30 -5.85 11.66
N GLY A 97 -5.12 -4.89 12.57
CA GLY A 97 -5.97 -3.70 12.65
C GLY A 97 -5.91 -2.81 11.40
N ARG A 98 -4.77 -2.72 10.72
CA ARG A 98 -4.65 -2.00 9.43
C ARG A 98 -5.40 -2.69 8.31
N VAL A 99 -5.26 -4.01 8.19
CA VAL A 99 -5.98 -4.81 7.19
C VAL A 99 -7.49 -4.71 7.40
N GLN A 100 -7.95 -4.81 8.66
CA GLN A 100 -9.38 -4.66 9.00
C GLN A 100 -9.91 -3.27 8.63
N ARG A 101 -9.18 -2.18 8.95
CA ARG A 101 -9.57 -0.82 8.56
C ARG A 101 -9.63 -0.63 7.05
N LEU A 102 -8.69 -1.21 6.29
CA LEU A 102 -8.74 -1.17 4.83
C LEU A 102 -9.93 -1.95 4.27
N ARG A 103 -10.20 -3.16 4.77
CA ARG A 103 -11.38 -3.96 4.39
C ARG A 103 -12.68 -3.23 4.68
N GLU A 104 -12.74 -2.51 5.80
CA GLU A 104 -13.89 -1.70 6.15
C GLU A 104 -14.07 -0.52 5.18
N ALA A 105 -13.00 0.19 4.82
CA ALA A 105 -13.05 1.25 3.81
C ALA A 105 -13.50 0.72 2.44
N VAL A 106 -13.01 -0.46 2.02
CA VAL A 106 -13.44 -1.18 0.82
C VAL A 106 -14.95 -1.47 0.86
N ARG A 107 -15.44 -2.03 1.98
CA ARG A 107 -16.85 -2.38 2.15
C ARG A 107 -17.74 -1.15 2.09
N ILE A 108 -17.35 -0.06 2.74
CA ILE A 108 -18.07 1.22 2.70
C ILE A 108 -18.10 1.76 1.26
N HIS A 109 -16.97 1.73 0.55
CA HIS A 109 -16.88 2.18 -0.84
C HIS A 109 -17.82 1.40 -1.77
N GLN A 110 -17.90 0.07 -1.61
CA GLN A 110 -18.82 -0.78 -2.38
C GLN A 110 -20.30 -0.45 -2.12
N MET A 111 -20.64 0.05 -0.93
CA MET A 111 -22.00 0.49 -0.62
C MET A 111 -22.27 1.93 -1.10
N ARG A 112 -21.23 2.77 -1.18
CA ARG A 112 -21.36 4.19 -1.49
C ARG A 112 -20.08 4.73 -2.14
N GLU A 113 -20.18 5.00 -3.44
CA GLU A 113 -19.17 5.72 -4.20
C GLU A 113 -19.36 7.25 -4.09
N PRO A 114 -18.29 8.06 -4.18
CA PRO A 114 -18.43 9.51 -4.32
C PRO A 114 -19.05 9.88 -5.68
N ALA A 115 -19.70 11.04 -5.74
CA ALA A 115 -20.24 11.56 -6.99
C ALA A 115 -19.13 11.73 -8.04
N GLY A 116 -19.37 11.24 -9.26
CA GLY A 116 -18.40 11.30 -10.37
C GLY A 116 -17.29 10.24 -10.31
N TRP A 117 -17.31 9.31 -9.34
CA TRP A 117 -16.32 8.24 -9.24
C TRP A 117 -16.20 7.39 -10.50
N THR A 118 -17.33 6.91 -11.04
CA THR A 118 -17.37 6.11 -12.27
C THR A 118 -16.67 6.81 -13.44
N ARG A 119 -16.75 8.14 -13.50
CA ARG A 119 -16.05 8.95 -14.51
C ARG A 119 -14.54 8.92 -14.29
N LEU A 120 -14.07 9.10 -13.06
CA LEU A 120 -12.63 8.96 -12.76
C LEU A 120 -12.12 7.57 -13.13
N VAL A 121 -12.84 6.52 -12.73
CA VAL A 121 -12.52 5.12 -13.06
C VAL A 121 -12.43 4.93 -14.58
N ALA A 122 -13.39 5.44 -15.34
CA ALA A 122 -13.38 5.34 -16.80
C ALA A 122 -12.16 6.05 -17.43
N GLN A 123 -11.76 7.21 -16.91
CA GLN A 123 -10.59 7.95 -17.40
C GLN A 123 -9.28 7.21 -17.08
N VAL A 124 -9.15 6.63 -15.89
CA VAL A 124 -7.98 5.80 -15.53
C VAL A 124 -7.94 4.53 -16.38
N LYS A 125 -9.08 3.88 -16.63
CA LYS A 125 -9.18 2.74 -17.57
C LYS A 125 -8.76 3.13 -18.97
N ALA A 126 -9.19 4.29 -19.46
CA ALA A 126 -8.83 4.79 -20.79
C ALA A 126 -7.32 5.08 -20.89
N ALA A 127 -6.73 5.73 -19.89
CA ALA A 127 -5.27 5.95 -19.83
C ALA A 127 -4.50 4.63 -19.82
N ARG A 128 -5.00 3.63 -19.07
CA ARG A 128 -4.43 2.28 -19.02
C ARG A 128 -4.47 1.60 -20.39
N ALA A 129 -5.60 1.61 -21.06
CA ALA A 129 -5.76 0.99 -22.37
C ALA A 129 -4.93 1.69 -23.46
N LYS A 130 -4.76 3.02 -23.36
CA LYS A 130 -4.06 3.83 -24.36
C LYS A 130 -2.54 3.79 -24.21
N THR A 131 -2.03 3.91 -22.99
CA THR A 131 -0.59 4.15 -22.72
C THR A 131 -0.01 3.17 -21.69
N GLY A 132 -0.82 2.31 -21.09
CA GLY A 132 -0.39 1.26 -20.16
C GLY A 132 -0.54 1.61 -18.68
N ASP A 133 -0.22 0.63 -17.84
CA ASP A 133 -0.41 0.66 -16.38
C ASP A 133 0.31 1.85 -15.72
N ARG A 134 1.53 2.21 -16.19
CA ARG A 134 2.28 3.33 -15.61
C ARG A 134 1.51 4.65 -15.72
N SER A 135 0.99 4.97 -16.90
CA SER A 135 0.25 6.22 -17.13
C SER A 135 -1.05 6.26 -16.34
N ALA A 136 -1.73 5.13 -16.18
CA ALA A 136 -2.91 5.03 -15.35
C ALA A 136 -2.60 5.24 -13.86
N ALA A 137 -1.50 4.68 -13.35
CA ALA A 137 -1.05 4.92 -11.99
C ALA A 137 -0.68 6.39 -11.74
N LEU A 138 0.05 7.02 -12.66
CA LEU A 138 0.37 8.46 -12.59
C LEU A 138 -0.90 9.32 -12.59
N LEU A 139 -1.88 8.99 -13.45
CA LEU A 139 -3.13 9.73 -13.51
C LEU A 139 -3.96 9.56 -12.22
N ALA A 140 -4.07 8.34 -11.69
CA ALA A 140 -4.78 8.08 -10.45
C ALA A 140 -4.14 8.81 -9.25
N ASP A 141 -2.80 8.79 -9.19
CA ASP A 141 -2.04 9.52 -8.17
C ASP A 141 -2.33 11.01 -8.20
N ALA A 142 -2.19 11.63 -9.38
CA ALA A 142 -2.43 13.05 -9.58
C ALA A 142 -3.90 13.45 -9.34
N LEU A 143 -4.88 12.66 -9.79
CA LEU A 143 -6.30 12.92 -9.56
C LEU A 143 -6.63 12.97 -8.06
N VAL A 144 -6.09 12.05 -7.28
CA VAL A 144 -6.33 11.99 -5.83
C VAL A 144 -5.57 13.10 -5.09
N ASN A 145 -4.39 13.48 -5.57
CA ASN A 145 -3.59 14.57 -4.99
C ASN A 145 -4.21 15.96 -5.17
N GLU A 146 -5.26 16.11 -5.99
CA GLU A 146 -6.08 17.31 -6.07
C GLU A 146 -7.02 17.52 -4.87
N ILE A 147 -7.01 16.60 -3.89
CA ILE A 147 -7.68 16.80 -2.60
C ILE A 147 -6.66 17.34 -1.59
N ARG A 148 -7.07 18.31 -0.77
CA ARG A 148 -6.17 18.94 0.21
C ARG A 148 -5.78 17.97 1.34
N TYR A 149 -4.52 17.98 1.77
CA TYR A 149 -4.13 17.25 2.98
C TYR A 149 -4.71 17.93 4.23
N ARG A 150 -5.34 17.15 5.12
CA ARG A 150 -5.98 17.64 6.35
C ARG A 150 -5.70 16.72 7.54
N ASP A 151 -5.00 17.25 8.54
CA ASP A 151 -4.75 16.59 9.82
C ASP A 151 -6.04 16.39 10.66
N GLY A 152 -5.93 15.66 11.76
CA GLY A 152 -7.02 15.49 12.73
C GLY A 152 -8.10 14.48 12.34
N THR A 153 -7.74 13.46 11.55
CA THR A 153 -8.66 12.33 11.26
C THR A 153 -8.82 11.41 12.47
N ASP A 154 -9.95 10.71 12.55
CA ASP A 154 -10.34 9.84 13.68
C ASP A 154 -9.55 8.50 13.80
N GLY A 155 -8.46 8.35 13.07
CA GLY A 155 -7.67 7.11 13.06
C GLY A 155 -8.23 5.98 12.18
N SER A 156 -9.47 6.07 11.69
CA SER A 156 -10.02 5.14 10.68
C SER A 156 -9.40 5.36 9.30
N TYR A 157 -9.69 4.47 8.35
CA TYR A 157 -9.31 4.64 6.94
C TYR A 157 -10.54 5.12 6.18
N TYR A 158 -10.48 6.31 5.60
CA TYR A 158 -11.65 6.90 4.94
C TYR A 158 -11.91 6.22 3.60
N ALA A 159 -13.14 5.76 3.40
CA ALA A 159 -13.61 5.42 2.06
C ALA A 159 -13.68 6.67 1.17
N PRO A 160 -13.55 6.55 -0.16
CA PRO A 160 -13.52 7.68 -1.09
C PRO A 160 -14.70 8.64 -0.94
N ALA A 161 -15.91 8.13 -0.66
CA ALA A 161 -17.09 8.99 -0.43
C ALA A 161 -16.91 9.96 0.73
N ARG A 162 -16.27 9.54 1.83
CA ARG A 162 -15.95 10.40 2.98
C ARG A 162 -14.75 11.28 2.66
N PHE A 163 -13.68 10.68 2.14
CA PHE A 163 -12.43 11.37 1.82
C PHE A 163 -12.62 12.53 0.83
N PHE A 164 -13.49 12.40 -0.17
CA PHE A 164 -13.75 13.48 -1.13
C PHE A 164 -14.51 14.66 -0.51
N ILE A 165 -15.26 14.45 0.58
CA ILE A 165 -16.01 15.50 1.27
C ILE A 165 -15.14 16.15 2.35
N GLU A 166 -14.55 15.30 3.19
CA GLU A 166 -13.84 15.73 4.38
C GLU A 166 -12.36 16.01 4.12
N SER A 167 -11.78 15.52 3.02
CA SER A 167 -10.33 15.34 2.89
C SER A 167 -9.78 14.32 3.91
N GLY A 168 -8.46 14.22 4.06
CA GLY A 168 -7.85 13.26 4.98
C GLY A 168 -6.33 13.39 5.09
N VAL A 169 -5.70 12.39 5.70
CA VAL A 169 -4.25 12.29 5.86
C VAL A 169 -3.67 11.20 4.94
N CYS A 170 -2.36 11.00 4.97
CA CYS A 170 -1.62 10.11 4.06
C CYS A 170 -2.29 8.74 3.79
N LYS A 171 -2.77 8.07 4.85
CA LYS A 171 -3.47 6.77 4.74
C LYS A 171 -4.75 6.85 3.88
N ASP A 172 -5.49 7.96 3.94
CA ASP A 172 -6.76 8.13 3.24
C ASP A 172 -6.51 8.40 1.75
N PHE A 173 -5.45 9.14 1.42
CA PHE A 173 -4.96 9.27 0.04
C PHE A 173 -4.54 7.91 -0.53
N ALA A 174 -3.78 7.11 0.23
CA ALA A 174 -3.36 5.78 -0.20
C ALA A 174 -4.57 4.86 -0.45
N VAL A 175 -5.60 4.90 0.42
CA VAL A 175 -6.85 4.15 0.25
C VAL A 175 -7.61 4.61 -0.99
N ALA A 176 -7.76 5.92 -1.21
CA ALA A 176 -8.45 6.45 -2.38
C ALA A 176 -7.75 6.06 -3.70
N LYS A 177 -6.41 6.13 -3.75
CA LYS A 177 -5.63 5.68 -4.92
C LYS A 177 -5.75 4.18 -5.15
N TYR A 178 -5.69 3.40 -4.07
CA TYR A 178 -5.84 1.95 -4.12
C TYR A 178 -7.19 1.56 -4.71
N LEU A 179 -8.28 2.17 -4.23
CA LEU A 179 -9.63 1.88 -4.71
C LEU A 179 -9.84 2.38 -6.15
N LEU A 180 -9.29 3.55 -6.51
CA LEU A 180 -9.39 4.06 -7.88
C LEU A 180 -8.70 3.12 -8.88
N LEU A 181 -7.50 2.64 -8.54
CA LEU A 181 -6.76 1.68 -9.38
C LEU A 181 -7.44 0.31 -9.41
N ARG A 182 -7.93 -0.18 -8.27
CA ARG A 182 -8.68 -1.44 -8.17
C ARG A 182 -9.92 -1.42 -9.06
N ASP A 183 -10.73 -0.38 -8.97
CA ASP A 183 -11.95 -0.24 -9.79
C ASP A 183 -11.60 -0.02 -11.27
N ALA A 184 -10.42 0.55 -11.56
CA ALA A 184 -9.84 0.64 -12.89
C ALA A 184 -9.30 -0.70 -13.43
N GLY A 185 -9.36 -1.77 -12.65
CA GLY A 185 -8.98 -3.13 -13.05
C GLY A 185 -7.51 -3.47 -12.84
N PHE A 186 -6.81 -2.77 -11.94
CA PHE A 186 -5.50 -3.21 -11.47
C PHE A 186 -5.66 -4.45 -10.59
N ASP A 187 -4.76 -5.42 -10.77
CA ASP A 187 -4.71 -6.59 -9.92
C ASP A 187 -4.30 -6.20 -8.49
N ILE A 188 -5.09 -6.63 -7.51
CA ILE A 188 -4.85 -6.44 -6.07
C ILE A 188 -3.49 -7.04 -5.67
N ALA A 189 -3.06 -8.13 -6.31
CA ALA A 189 -1.76 -8.74 -6.06
C ALA A 189 -0.59 -7.81 -6.42
N ARG A 190 -0.81 -6.80 -7.28
CA ARG A 190 0.17 -5.81 -7.72
C ARG A 190 0.08 -4.48 -6.97
N MET A 191 -0.75 -4.40 -5.94
CA MET A 191 -0.90 -3.20 -5.11
C MET A 191 -0.67 -3.50 -3.63
N ARG A 192 0.07 -2.62 -2.96
CA ARG A 192 0.41 -2.71 -1.54
C ARG A 192 0.33 -1.35 -0.87
N LEU A 193 -0.49 -1.23 0.18
CA LEU A 193 -0.32 -0.13 1.12
C LEU A 193 0.91 -0.44 1.97
N VAL A 194 1.71 0.61 2.21
CA VAL A 194 2.96 0.51 2.94
C VAL A 194 2.91 1.49 4.10
N SER A 195 2.98 0.95 5.32
CA SER A 195 3.11 1.74 6.53
C SER A 195 4.58 1.90 6.89
N LEU A 196 5.00 3.16 6.98
CA LEU A 196 6.36 3.57 7.31
C LEU A 196 6.39 4.10 8.74
N ALA A 197 7.42 3.71 9.47
CA ALA A 197 7.67 4.16 10.82
C ALA A 197 8.20 5.61 10.83
N PRO A 198 8.09 6.29 11.99
CA PRO A 198 8.78 7.55 12.22
C PRO A 198 10.28 7.45 11.93
N ARG A 199 10.87 8.51 11.40
CA ARG A 199 12.33 8.60 11.15
C ARG A 199 13.13 8.85 12.44
N TYR A 200 12.50 9.48 13.42
CA TYR A 200 13.12 9.94 14.65
C TYR A 200 12.35 9.45 15.89
N ARG A 201 13.06 9.35 17.01
CA ARG A 201 12.46 8.98 18.29
C ARG A 201 11.50 10.07 18.74
N ASN A 202 10.32 9.67 19.25
CA ASN A 202 9.28 10.54 19.82
C ASN A 202 8.50 11.42 18.82
N THR A 203 8.36 11.00 17.56
CA THR A 203 7.44 11.66 16.61
C THR A 203 6.26 10.72 16.29
N PRO A 204 5.29 10.54 17.22
CA PRO A 204 4.12 9.68 16.96
C PRO A 204 3.29 10.16 15.75
N ASP A 205 3.39 11.44 15.40
CA ASP A 205 2.72 12.03 14.24
C ASP A 205 3.45 11.82 12.91
N ASP A 206 4.64 11.19 12.92
CA ASP A 206 5.46 10.93 11.72
C ASP A 206 5.24 9.51 11.16
N TRP A 207 4.15 8.83 11.51
CA TRP A 207 3.77 7.62 10.77
C TRP A 207 3.24 8.01 9.40
N HIS A 208 3.70 7.31 8.37
CA HIS A 208 3.32 7.61 7.00
C HIS A 208 2.78 6.38 6.29
N VAL A 209 1.77 6.56 5.44
CA VAL A 209 1.18 5.48 4.65
C VAL A 209 1.14 5.91 3.20
N ILE A 210 1.72 5.09 2.34
CA ILE A 210 1.74 5.28 0.89
C ILE A 210 1.14 4.06 0.19
N LEU A 211 0.84 4.22 -1.10
CA LEU A 211 0.53 3.09 -1.98
C LEU A 211 1.77 2.76 -2.82
N VAL A 212 2.08 1.49 -2.97
CA VAL A 212 3.11 0.99 -3.88
C VAL A 212 2.47 0.05 -4.89
N VAL A 213 2.81 0.23 -6.16
CA VAL A 213 2.21 -0.48 -7.30
C VAL A 213 3.31 -1.12 -8.15
N GLN A 214 3.22 -2.43 -8.38
CA GLN A 214 4.06 -3.14 -9.33
C GLN A 214 3.50 -2.90 -10.73
N ILE A 215 4.19 -2.16 -11.60
CA ILE A 215 3.68 -1.78 -12.95
C ILE A 215 3.90 -2.87 -14.01
N ASP A 216 4.95 -3.64 -13.87
CA ASP A 216 5.20 -4.88 -14.61
C ASP A 216 6.14 -5.73 -13.73
N ASN A 217 6.32 -7.02 -14.01
CA ASN A 217 7.09 -7.90 -13.12
C ASN A 217 8.62 -7.67 -13.14
N ALA A 218 9.14 -6.84 -14.06
CA ALA A 218 10.57 -6.65 -14.25
C ALA A 218 11.06 -5.25 -13.82
N SER A 219 10.15 -4.28 -13.73
CA SER A 219 10.40 -2.92 -13.34
C SER A 219 10.41 -2.77 -11.83
N GLU A 220 11.10 -1.74 -11.37
CA GLU A 220 11.00 -1.33 -9.98
C GLU A 220 9.55 -0.91 -9.64
N PRO A 221 9.04 -1.24 -8.44
CA PRO A 221 7.77 -0.74 -7.97
C PRO A 221 7.66 0.79 -8.01
N LEU A 222 6.47 1.28 -8.34
CA LEU A 222 6.16 2.70 -8.29
C LEU A 222 5.51 3.06 -6.95
N THR A 223 6.03 4.05 -6.27
CA THR A 223 5.43 4.66 -5.08
C THR A 223 4.44 5.74 -5.50
N LEU A 224 3.30 5.82 -4.81
CA LEU A 224 2.23 6.80 -5.00
C LEU A 224 1.97 7.44 -3.63
N ASP A 225 2.45 8.66 -3.45
CA ASP A 225 2.50 9.36 -2.15
C ASP A 225 1.49 10.51 -2.07
N SER A 226 1.00 10.82 -0.88
CA SER A 226 0.17 11.99 -0.61
C SER A 226 0.99 13.29 -0.63
N PRO A 227 0.38 14.44 -0.94
CA PRO A 227 1.02 15.73 -0.72
C PRO A 227 1.41 15.89 0.76
N GLY A 228 2.54 16.53 1.04
CA GLY A 228 2.94 16.80 2.42
C GLY A 228 2.03 17.85 3.08
N ALA A 229 1.89 17.79 4.40
CA ALA A 229 1.16 18.81 5.18
C ALA A 229 1.72 20.24 4.95
N ALA A 230 3.04 20.36 4.72
CA ALA A 230 3.73 21.63 4.51
C ALA A 230 3.59 22.23 3.10
N SER A 231 3.27 21.42 2.08
CA SER A 231 3.01 21.92 0.71
C SER A 231 1.79 22.84 0.63
N ALA A 232 0.91 22.82 1.65
CA ALA A 232 -0.22 23.73 1.77
C ALA A 232 0.13 25.11 2.35
N LYS A 233 1.37 25.33 2.83
CA LYS A 233 1.76 26.55 3.57
C LYS A 233 2.59 27.56 2.76
N ARG A 234 2.84 27.34 1.46
CA ARG A 234 3.75 28.21 0.67
C ARG A 234 3.12 28.99 -0.49
N ALA A 235 1.80 29.13 -0.53
CA ALA A 235 1.17 29.92 -1.60
C ALA A 235 0.32 31.12 -1.15
N ASP A 236 -0.14 31.24 0.11
CA ASP A 236 -1.11 32.31 0.45
C ASP A 236 -1.15 32.72 1.94
N ASP A 237 0.01 32.88 2.59
CA ASP A 237 0.05 33.56 3.91
C ASP A 237 -0.13 35.09 3.71
N LYS A 238 -1.34 35.49 3.27
CA LYS A 238 -2.01 36.77 3.56
C LYS A 238 -3.45 36.86 3.02
N VAL A 239 -4.19 35.75 2.90
CA VAL A 239 -5.65 35.82 2.73
C VAL A 239 -6.32 34.92 3.75
N SER A 240 -6.84 35.57 4.80
CA SER A 240 -7.97 35.18 5.65
C SER A 240 -8.29 33.68 5.77
N GLU A 241 -8.13 33.14 6.98
CA GLU A 241 -8.65 31.83 7.44
C GLU A 241 -10.19 31.68 7.34
N ALA A 242 -10.91 32.58 6.67
CA ALA A 242 -12.36 32.57 6.53
C ALA A 242 -12.81 32.08 5.13
N SER A 243 -12.46 30.83 4.80
CA SER A 243 -13.18 29.90 3.91
C SER A 243 -12.24 28.74 3.57
N ALA A 244 -11.85 27.98 4.59
CA ALA A 244 -11.01 26.79 4.44
C ALA A 244 -11.75 25.76 3.58
N TRP A 245 -11.43 25.73 2.30
CA TRP A 245 -12.05 24.82 1.35
C TRP A 245 -11.77 23.37 1.74
N THR A 246 -12.80 22.69 2.21
CA THR A 246 -12.82 21.25 2.46
C THR A 246 -13.28 20.56 1.18
N GLY A 247 -12.50 19.61 0.66
CA GLY A 247 -12.90 18.77 -0.47
C GLY A 247 -12.03 18.91 -1.72
N PRO A 248 -12.56 18.56 -2.91
CA PRO A 248 -11.81 18.49 -4.16
C PRO A 248 -11.39 19.86 -4.67
N SER A 249 -10.24 19.96 -5.34
CA SER A 249 -9.86 21.17 -6.05
C SER A 249 -10.89 21.58 -7.12
N ALA A 250 -10.76 22.79 -7.66
CA ALA A 250 -11.67 23.33 -8.67
C ALA A 250 -11.44 22.60 -9.99
N LEU A 251 -10.19 22.20 -10.23
CA LEU A 251 -9.81 21.36 -11.36
C LEU A 251 -10.46 19.98 -11.21
N LEU A 252 -10.30 19.31 -10.07
CA LEU A 252 -10.91 18.00 -9.83
C LEU A 252 -12.44 18.09 -9.89
N SER A 253 -13.05 19.13 -9.30
CA SER A 253 -14.50 19.38 -9.39
C SER A 253 -14.97 19.57 -10.84
N ALA A 254 -14.19 20.26 -11.69
CA ALA A 254 -14.49 20.39 -13.11
C ALA A 254 -14.36 19.07 -13.87
N ILE A 255 -13.38 18.23 -13.53
CA ILE A 255 -13.20 16.88 -14.10
C ILE A 255 -14.35 15.97 -13.69
N LEU A 256 -14.70 15.95 -12.40
CA LEU A 256 -15.82 15.21 -11.85
C LEU A 256 -17.15 15.64 -12.49
N ALA A 257 -17.30 16.91 -12.85
CA ALA A 257 -18.44 17.42 -13.61
C ALA A 257 -18.35 17.20 -15.13
N GLY A 258 -17.24 16.69 -15.66
CA GLY A 258 -17.04 16.43 -17.09
C GLY A 258 -16.73 17.68 -17.92
N ARG A 259 -16.39 18.80 -17.26
CA ARG A 259 -16.04 20.07 -17.91
C ARG A 259 -14.58 20.16 -18.33
N LYS A 260 -13.71 19.29 -17.77
CA LYS A 260 -12.29 19.22 -18.10
C LYS A 260 -11.84 17.75 -18.25
N PRO A 261 -10.86 17.47 -19.13
CA PRO A 261 -10.26 16.14 -19.22
C PRO A 261 -9.43 15.81 -17.97
N ALA A 262 -9.35 14.53 -17.62
CA ALA A 262 -8.64 14.09 -16.42
C ALA A 262 -7.15 14.42 -16.48
N GLU A 263 -6.52 14.29 -17.65
CA GLU A 263 -5.09 14.51 -17.89
C GLU A 263 -4.64 15.95 -17.59
N ALA A 264 -5.56 16.88 -17.40
CA ALA A 264 -5.24 18.22 -16.93
C ALA A 264 -4.52 18.21 -15.57
N VAL A 265 -4.78 17.23 -14.69
CA VAL A 265 -4.11 17.13 -13.38
C VAL A 265 -2.63 16.77 -13.49
N LEU A 266 -2.20 16.14 -14.58
CA LEU A 266 -0.80 15.76 -14.78
C LEU A 266 0.14 16.98 -14.89
N ARG A 267 -0.43 18.16 -15.18
CA ARG A 267 0.28 19.44 -15.26
C ARG A 267 -0.06 20.38 -14.10
N ALA A 268 -0.93 19.95 -13.17
CA ALA A 268 -1.31 20.76 -12.03
C ALA A 268 -0.16 20.81 -11.01
N PRO A 269 -0.09 21.85 -10.17
CA PRO A 269 0.95 21.95 -9.13
C PRO A 269 0.96 20.77 -8.15
N ALA A 270 -0.19 20.14 -7.92
CA ALA A 270 -0.27 18.94 -7.08
C ALA A 270 0.43 17.74 -7.75
N GLY A 271 0.32 17.63 -9.08
CA GLY A 271 0.99 16.66 -9.95
C GLY A 271 0.86 15.19 -9.52
N PRO A 272 1.40 14.26 -10.31
CA PRO A 272 1.77 12.97 -9.75
C PRO A 272 2.98 13.19 -8.85
N LEU A 273 2.90 12.69 -7.61
CA LEU A 273 4.03 12.56 -6.69
C LEU A 273 4.66 11.17 -6.79
N ALA A 274 4.29 10.42 -7.83
CA ALA A 274 4.74 9.06 -8.02
C ALA A 274 6.18 8.99 -8.54
N ALA A 275 6.96 8.10 -7.93
CA ALA A 275 8.37 7.88 -8.25
C ALA A 275 8.74 6.39 -8.12
N PRO A 276 9.76 5.90 -8.84
CA PRO A 276 10.36 4.60 -8.52
C PRO A 276 10.68 4.50 -7.04
N LEU A 277 10.52 3.31 -6.44
CA LEU A 277 10.55 3.15 -4.99
C LEU A 277 11.87 3.62 -4.35
N SER A 278 13.00 3.33 -4.97
CA SER A 278 14.35 3.74 -4.55
C SER A 278 14.61 5.23 -4.70
N GLU A 279 13.91 5.90 -5.62
CA GLU A 279 14.00 7.34 -5.87
C GLU A 279 12.94 8.13 -5.08
N SER A 280 12.01 7.43 -4.42
CA SER A 280 10.96 8.09 -3.65
C SER A 280 11.54 8.85 -2.46
N GLY A 281 10.91 9.97 -2.08
CA GLY A 281 11.25 10.69 -0.86
C GLY A 281 11.02 9.88 0.44
N GLN A 282 10.50 8.66 0.32
CA GLN A 282 10.24 7.71 1.39
C GLN A 282 11.19 6.50 1.38
N ALA A 283 12.09 6.41 0.40
CA ALA A 283 13.00 5.28 0.17
C ALA A 283 13.79 4.85 1.42
N ASP A 284 14.33 5.83 2.16
CA ASP A 284 15.18 5.58 3.33
C ASP A 284 14.38 5.43 4.64
N ARG A 285 13.04 5.39 4.57
CA ARG A 285 12.24 5.29 5.79
C ARG A 285 12.16 3.87 6.30
N PRO A 286 12.14 3.66 7.63
CA PRO A 286 11.97 2.33 8.18
C PRO A 286 10.59 1.78 7.82
N LEU A 287 10.57 0.65 7.14
CA LEU A 287 9.35 -0.07 6.80
C LEU A 287 8.80 -0.79 8.02
N ALA A 288 7.54 -0.56 8.37
CA ALA A 288 6.88 -1.30 9.45
C ALA A 288 6.07 -2.49 8.91
N THR A 289 5.13 -2.20 8.01
CA THR A 289 4.19 -3.21 7.52
C THR A 289 3.80 -2.93 6.08
N VAL A 290 3.73 -3.99 5.28
CA VAL A 290 3.16 -3.98 3.94
C VAL A 290 1.84 -4.74 3.97
N PHE A 291 0.78 -4.23 3.36
CA PHE A 291 -0.55 -4.85 3.45
C PHE A 291 -1.46 -4.50 2.27
N ASN A 292 -2.50 -5.30 2.08
CA ASN A 292 -3.67 -4.97 1.27
C ASN A 292 -4.91 -5.67 1.88
N GLU A 293 -6.00 -5.77 1.14
CA GLU A 293 -7.21 -6.44 1.65
C GLU A 293 -7.06 -7.96 1.84
N LEU A 294 -6.03 -8.59 1.27
CA LEU A 294 -5.78 -10.03 1.41
C LEU A 294 -4.99 -10.36 2.68
N GLY A 295 -4.10 -9.47 3.13
CA GLY A 295 -3.29 -9.70 4.33
C GLY A 295 -2.19 -8.66 4.53
N SER A 296 -1.22 -9.01 5.37
CA SER A 296 -0.13 -8.13 5.75
C SER A 296 1.16 -8.89 6.02
N ARG A 297 2.28 -8.34 5.56
CA ARG A 297 3.63 -8.83 5.87
C ARG A 297 4.43 -7.75 6.58
N SER A 298 5.08 -8.12 7.67
CA SER A 298 6.12 -7.30 8.29
C SER A 298 7.48 -7.84 7.91
N PHE A 299 8.44 -6.93 7.78
CA PHE A 299 9.85 -7.25 7.60
C PHE A 299 10.63 -7.03 8.90
N ASP A 300 9.94 -6.75 10.00
CA ASP A 300 10.53 -6.43 11.29
C ASP A 300 11.27 -7.64 11.88
N ARG A 301 12.38 -7.39 12.57
CA ARG A 301 13.04 -8.34 13.47
C ARG A 301 12.95 -7.86 14.90
N ASP A 302 13.11 -8.77 15.86
CA ASP A 302 13.25 -8.36 17.25
C ASP A 302 14.54 -7.56 17.43
N ALA A 303 14.43 -6.43 18.13
CA ALA A 303 15.62 -5.69 18.54
C ALA A 303 16.36 -6.47 19.65
N PRO A 304 17.69 -6.36 19.71
CA PRO A 304 18.47 -6.89 20.82
C PRO A 304 17.87 -6.44 22.16
N ARG A 305 17.69 -7.38 23.11
CA ARG A 305 17.00 -7.09 24.38
C ARG A 305 17.84 -6.16 25.25
N ALA A 306 17.35 -4.96 25.52
CA ALA A 306 17.92 -4.08 26.52
C ALA A 306 17.78 -4.68 27.93
N ARG A 307 18.89 -4.86 28.66
CA ARG A 307 18.84 -5.11 30.11
C ARG A 307 18.41 -3.83 30.83
N ARG A 308 17.28 -3.89 31.56
CA ARG A 308 16.83 -2.81 32.45
C ARG A 308 17.79 -2.71 33.64
N THR A 309 18.69 -1.72 33.63
CA THR A 309 19.35 -1.27 34.86
C THR A 309 18.40 -0.35 35.62
N SER A 310 18.05 -0.72 36.85
CA SER A 310 17.28 0.13 37.76
C SER A 310 18.10 1.37 38.11
N ALA A 311 17.84 2.51 37.44
CA ALA A 311 18.47 3.78 37.78
C ALA A 311 17.42 4.84 38.12
N ALA A 312 17.73 5.60 39.16
CA ALA A 312 16.90 6.44 39.99
C ALA A 312 16.26 7.66 39.29
N LYS A 313 15.29 8.25 40.00
CA LYS A 313 14.63 9.54 39.72
C LYS A 313 15.62 10.62 39.23
N GLY A 314 15.57 10.88 37.94
CA GLY A 314 16.25 11.98 37.26
C GLY A 314 16.10 11.75 35.76
N ARG A 315 15.94 12.80 34.95
CA ARG A 315 15.86 12.72 33.48
C ARG A 315 17.19 12.17 32.92
N ALA A 316 17.39 10.86 33.02
CA ALA A 316 18.53 10.17 32.44
C ALA A 316 18.13 9.72 31.04
N SER A 317 18.93 10.12 30.04
CA SER A 317 19.00 9.44 28.75
C SER A 317 19.08 7.94 29.00
N ALA A 318 18.10 7.18 28.52
CA ALA A 318 18.07 5.74 28.74
C ALA A 318 19.39 5.12 28.23
N ILE A 319 20.10 4.43 29.13
CA ILE A 319 21.30 3.65 28.82
C ILE A 319 20.82 2.27 28.41
N TYR A 320 21.27 1.81 27.25
CA TYR A 320 20.96 0.50 26.69
C TYR A 320 22.21 -0.37 26.76
N VAL A 321 22.03 -1.66 27.01
CA VAL A 321 23.11 -2.64 27.06
C VAL A 321 22.83 -3.67 25.98
N ASP A 322 23.80 -3.93 25.10
CA ASP A 322 23.66 -4.92 24.03
C ASP A 322 23.96 -6.36 24.52
N GLU A 323 23.95 -7.33 23.59
CA GLU A 323 24.20 -8.75 23.89
C GLU A 323 25.66 -9.02 24.32
N ALA A 324 26.60 -8.13 24.01
CA ALA A 324 27.99 -8.21 24.44
C ALA A 324 28.22 -7.59 25.83
N GLY A 325 27.22 -6.88 26.38
CA GLY A 325 27.31 -6.21 27.67
C GLY A 325 27.76 -4.75 27.57
N ASP A 326 27.88 -4.20 26.35
CA ASP A 326 28.34 -2.84 26.15
C ASP A 326 27.20 -1.84 26.37
N ALA A 327 27.43 -0.88 27.27
CA ALA A 327 26.47 0.18 27.60
C ALA A 327 26.59 1.35 26.62
N TRP A 328 25.46 1.86 26.12
CA TRP A 328 25.44 3.04 25.26
C TRP A 328 24.24 3.94 25.50
N GLN A 329 24.45 5.24 25.29
CA GLN A 329 23.41 6.27 25.37
C GLN A 329 22.93 6.65 23.97
N VAL A 330 21.64 6.94 23.86
CA VAL A 330 21.07 7.60 22.68
C VAL A 330 21.58 9.04 22.70
N ASP A 331 22.35 9.43 21.69
CA ASP A 331 22.83 10.80 21.57
C ASP A 331 21.65 11.78 21.43
N SER A 332 21.92 13.06 21.68
CA SER A 332 20.92 14.12 21.59
C SER A 332 20.42 14.40 20.17
N SER A 333 20.86 13.64 19.15
CA SER A 333 20.41 13.84 17.76
C SER A 333 18.97 13.41 17.51
N GLY A 334 18.41 12.53 18.36
CA GLY A 334 17.04 12.02 18.21
C GLY A 334 16.85 11.00 17.08
N THR A 335 17.92 10.58 16.40
CA THR A 335 17.87 9.58 15.31
C THR A 335 17.81 8.16 15.86
N PHE A 336 17.00 7.29 15.25
CA PHE A 336 16.99 5.87 15.63
C PHE A 336 18.33 5.20 15.28
N PRO A 337 18.84 4.28 16.13
CA PRO A 337 20.05 3.53 15.85
C PRO A 337 19.94 2.73 14.54
N LYS A 338 21.05 2.69 13.80
CA LYS A 338 21.21 1.87 12.60
C LYS A 338 22.07 0.63 12.87
N TRP A 339 21.72 -0.47 12.23
CA TRP A 339 22.33 -1.79 12.44
C TRP A 339 22.53 -2.52 11.12
N ARG A 340 23.42 -3.50 11.09
CA ARG A 340 23.61 -4.45 10.01
C ARG A 340 23.71 -5.86 10.56
N VAL A 341 23.38 -6.84 9.73
CA VAL A 341 23.66 -8.24 10.06
C VAL A 341 25.17 -8.47 9.90
N ALA A 342 25.81 -9.03 10.93
CA ALA A 342 27.19 -9.50 10.85
C ALA A 342 27.29 -10.52 9.70
N ALA A 343 28.27 -10.35 8.82
CA ALA A 343 28.59 -11.42 7.88
C ALA A 343 29.04 -12.65 8.68
N ASP A 344 28.53 -13.83 8.33
CA ASP A 344 29.01 -15.09 8.89
C ASP A 344 30.53 -15.16 8.65
N ARG A 345 31.30 -15.00 9.72
CA ARG A 345 32.75 -15.12 9.68
C ARG A 345 33.02 -16.62 9.51
N ALA A 346 33.34 -17.03 8.29
CA ALA A 346 33.47 -18.43 7.91
C ALA A 346 34.55 -19.25 8.67
N ASP A 347 35.28 -18.66 9.63
CA ASP A 347 36.44 -19.28 10.29
C ASP A 347 36.43 -19.26 11.84
N ALA A 348 35.27 -19.14 12.51
CA ALA A 348 35.21 -19.26 13.97
C ALA A 348 34.74 -20.66 14.41
N PRO A 349 35.41 -21.32 15.38
CA PRO A 349 35.00 -22.65 15.83
C PRO A 349 33.62 -22.57 16.48
N ILE A 350 32.82 -23.56 16.09
CA ILE A 350 31.42 -23.77 16.46
C ILE A 350 31.29 -23.90 17.97
N ASP A 351 30.68 -22.91 18.62
CA ASP A 351 29.93 -23.17 19.84
C ASP A 351 28.71 -22.24 19.96
N GLN A 352 27.54 -22.88 19.91
CA GLN A 352 26.19 -22.43 20.25
C GLN A 352 25.49 -21.34 19.40
N GLY A 353 24.74 -21.80 18.37
CA GLY A 353 23.48 -21.21 17.87
C GLY A 353 23.57 -20.17 16.73
N PRO A 354 23.01 -20.43 15.53
CA PRO A 354 23.12 -19.53 14.38
C PRO A 354 22.02 -18.46 14.42
N ALA A 355 22.00 -17.61 15.44
CA ALA A 355 21.28 -16.35 15.34
C ALA A 355 22.24 -15.31 14.78
N ALA A 356 22.00 -14.86 13.54
CA ALA A 356 22.82 -13.86 12.88
C ALA A 356 23.00 -12.64 13.81
N ARG A 357 24.24 -12.34 14.21
CA ARG A 357 24.54 -11.24 15.14
C ARG A 357 24.28 -9.89 14.47
N LEU A 358 23.66 -8.94 15.16
CA LEU A 358 23.48 -7.57 14.66
C LEU A 358 24.64 -6.69 15.14
N ILE A 359 25.21 -5.87 14.25
CA ILE A 359 26.29 -4.93 14.54
C ILE A 359 25.78 -3.51 14.32
N ARG A 360 25.99 -2.62 15.29
CA ARG A 360 25.62 -1.22 15.19
C ARG A 360 26.49 -0.49 14.16
N VAL A 361 25.89 0.39 13.38
CA VAL A 361 26.59 1.23 12.38
C VAL A 361 26.57 2.68 12.85
N THR A 362 27.70 3.37 12.72
CA THR A 362 27.76 4.83 12.94
C THR A 362 26.83 5.54 11.96
N ALA A 363 26.02 6.47 12.46
CA ALA A 363 25.21 7.33 11.59
C ALA A 363 26.16 8.09 10.63
N ARG A 364 25.87 8.02 9.32
CA ARG A 364 26.56 8.83 8.31
C ARG A 364 25.93 10.21 8.23
#